data_AF-A0A352WIV5-F1
#
_entry.id   AF-A0A352WIV5-F1
#
_cell.length_a   1.000
_cell.length_b   1.000
_cell.length_c   1.000
_cell.angle_alpha   90.00
_cell.angle_beta   90.00
_cell.angle_gamma   90.00
#
_symmetry.space_group_name_H-M   'P 1'
#
loop_
_entity.id
_entity.type
_entity.pdbx_description
1 polymer ?
#
loop_
_entity_poly.entity_id
_entity_poly.type
_entity_poly.pdbx_seq_one_letter_code
_entity_poly.pdbx_strand_id
1 'polypeptide(L)' 'MDKINFAVGQKIIMKKKHPCGACEWEIQRVGMDFRIKCCGCGR' A
#
# COMPACT_ATOMS: atom_id res chain seq x y z
N MET A 1 -5.62 -21.10 8.17
CA MET A 1 -4.95 -19.86 8.61
C MET A 1 -4.35 -19.23 7.37
N ASP A 2 -5.13 -18.43 6.68
CA ASP A 2 -4.82 -17.89 5.36
C ASP A 2 -3.71 -16.84 5.48
N LYS A 3 -2.52 -17.18 4.97
CA LYS A 3 -1.40 -16.24 4.89
C LYS A 3 -1.75 -15.22 3.80
N ILE A 4 -2.04 -14.00 4.20
CA ILE A 4 -2.14 -12.87 3.26
C ILE A 4 -0.74 -12.64 2.69
N ASN A 5 -0.52 -13.13 1.47
CA ASN A 5 0.70 -12.85 0.72
C ASN A 5 0.57 -11.47 0.08
N PHE A 6 1.38 -10.54 0.55
CA PHE A 6 1.54 -9.24 -0.08
C PHE A 6 2.42 -9.40 -1.31
N ALA A 7 1.91 -9.01 -2.48
CA ALA A 7 2.67 -8.99 -3.73
C ALA A 7 2.80 -7.55 -4.24
N VAL A 8 3.85 -7.31 -5.03
CA VAL A 8 4.01 -6.04 -5.76
C VAL A 8 2.84 -5.88 -6.73
N GLY A 9 2.28 -4.67 -6.80
CA GLY A 9 1.09 -4.32 -7.58
C GLY A 9 -0.23 -4.49 -6.82
N GLN A 10 -0.23 -5.01 -5.58
CA GLN A 10 -1.45 -5.07 -4.79
C GLN A 10 -1.82 -3.71 -4.20
N LYS A 11 -3.12 -3.42 -4.18
CA LYS A 11 -3.68 -2.26 -3.49
C LYS A 11 -4.14 -2.68 -2.10
N ILE A 12 -3.66 -1.97 -1.10
CA ILE A 12 -4.00 -2.15 0.30
C ILE A 12 -4.62 -0.88 0.85
N ILE A 13 -5.50 -1.02 1.83
CA ILE A 13 -6.12 0.11 2.50
C ILE A 13 -5.49 0.24 3.87
N MET A 14 -4.93 1.41 4.16
CA MET A 14 -4.38 1.71 5.48
C MET A 14 -5.44 2.33 6.38
N LYS A 15 -5.37 2.02 7.68
CA LYS A 15 -6.24 2.65 8.69
C LYS A 15 -6.00 4.16 8.80
N LYS A 16 -4.76 4.61 8.60
CA LYS A 16 -4.43 6.03 8.51
C LYS A 16 -4.55 6.50 7.07
N LYS A 17 -5.22 7.63 6.88
CA LYS A 17 -5.31 8.31 5.59
C LYS A 17 -3.98 8.99 5.29
N HIS A 18 -3.59 9.00 4.02
CA HIS A 18 -2.53 9.88 3.53
C HIS A 18 -2.98 11.34 3.70
N PRO A 19 -2.07 12.30 3.94
CA PRO A 19 -2.38 13.74 3.99
C PRO A 19 -3.16 14.28 2.78
N CYS A 20 -3.18 13.59 1.63
CA CYS A 20 -4.02 13.96 0.49
C CYS A 20 -5.51 13.55 0.63
N GLY A 21 -5.88 12.78 1.66
CA GLY A 21 -7.24 12.29 1.89
C GLY A 21 -7.49 10.84 1.45
N ALA A 22 -6.64 10.28 0.59
CA ALA A 22 -6.74 8.88 0.17
C ALA A 22 -6.21 7.91 1.23
N CYS A 23 -6.85 6.75 1.37
CA CYS A 23 -6.44 5.66 2.26
C CYS A 23 -5.98 4.41 1.48
N GLU A 24 -5.98 4.48 0.16
CA GLU A 24 -5.54 3.42 -0.75
C GLU A 24 -4.07 3.59 -1.11
N TRP A 25 -3.33 2.50 -0.97
CA TRP A 25 -1.90 2.43 -1.20
C TRP A 25 -1.59 1.25 -2.11
N GLU A 26 -0.71 1.44 -3.08
CA GLU A 26 -0.23 0.39 -3.96
C GLU A 26 1.17 -0.05 -3.53
N ILE A 27 1.36 -1.36 -3.41
CA ILE A 27 2.64 -1.96 -3.06
C ILE A 27 3.55 -1.94 -4.28
N GLN A 28 4.62 -1.16 -4.20
CA GLN A 28 5.65 -1.06 -5.23
C GLN A 28 6.83 -2.01 -4.96
N ARG A 29 7.06 -2.38 -3.70
CA ARG A 29 8.12 -3.33 -3.30
C ARG A 29 7.69 -4.13 -2.07
N VAL A 30 7.98 -5.42 -2.09
CA VAL A 30 7.87 -6.35 -0.95
C VAL A 30 9.24 -6.98 -0.72
N GLY A 31 9.72 -6.98 0.53
CA GLY A 31 11.04 -7.48 0.90
C GLY A 31 11.43 -7.05 2.31
N MET A 32 12.68 -6.59 2.47
CA MET A 32 13.17 -6.04 3.75
C MET A 32 12.40 -4.77 4.16
N ASP A 33 11.91 -4.01 3.18
CA ASP A 33 11.10 -2.81 3.36
C ASP A 33 9.91 -2.82 2.38
N PHE A 34 8.77 -2.30 2.83
CA PHE A 34 7.61 -2.06 1.96
C PHE A 34 7.72 -0.67 1.34
N ARG A 35 7.89 -0.63 0.02
CA ARG A 35 7.66 0.62 -0.72
C ARG A 35 6.21 0.64 -1.15
N ILE A 36 5.48 1.64 -0.70
CA ILE A 36 4.07 1.86 -1.06
C ILE A 36 3.92 3.23 -1.70
N LYS A 37 2.96 3.35 -2.62
CA LYS A 37 2.62 4.59 -3.30
C LYS A 37 1.16 4.90 -3.06
N CYS A 38 0.83 6.13 -2.67
CA CYS A 38 -0.55 6.54 -2.50
C CYS A 38 -1.27 6.54 -3.87
N CYS A 39 -2.41 5.85 -3.97
CA CYS A 39 -3.22 5.84 -5.20
C CYS A 39 -3.86 7.20 -5.50
N GLY A 40 -4.06 8.05 -4.48
CA GLY A 40 -4.72 9.35 -4.63
C GLY A 40 -3.81 10.48 -5.13
N CYS A 41 -2.55 10.53 -4.69
CA CYS A 41 -1.62 11.59 -5.07
C CYS A 41 -0.30 11.10 -5.69
N GLY A 42 -0.13 9.77 -5.81
CA GLY A 42 1.05 9.17 -6.41
C GLY A 42 2.36 9.35 -5.63
N ARG A 43 2.29 9.70 -4.34
CA ARG A 43 3.45 9.87 -3.45
C ARG A 43 3.49 8.80 -2.37
#